data_AF-A0A835VTW9-F1
#
_entry.id   AF-A0A835VTW9-F1
#
_cell.length_a   1.000
_cell.length_b   1.000
_cell.length_c   1.000
_cell.angle_alpha   90.00
_cell.angle_beta   90.00
_cell.angle_gamma   90.00
#
_symmetry.space_group_name_H-M   'P 1'
#
loop_
_entity.id
_entity.type
_entity.pdbx_description
1 polymer ?
#
loop_
_entity_poly.entity_id
_entity_poly.type
_entity_poly.pdbx_seq_one_letter_code
_entity_poly.pdbx_strand_id
1 'polypeptide(L)'
;MNEDLVNGLVVAMTMPTTISTNVVFTKQSGGNEAAALINAVVGNIIGIFVSPGWLYLYLKRSGQASYSDVIVQMVITIIAPLLVGQLVQYFVPDYVKKAQEYINFGKVGNVMIVLLVWNTFCNTFHKNIQLGAGSWVPMLFLEIGLFLTFVTMCLLLATFVPLKKLFSMDKPDAVAVVMCGSTKTLALGMPLITVLFGSSGNAGILSLPLLIYHATQCLLGSLMIKYLKAWVNGPRPGAWPASCWHPAPASEAAAVAAAGGPAVVPEGATSVIVKPAAAASASADTAAVGQSSGSGSSGHGEGNGATPLVKGEDSSARGHSSMRGGAGTGDVEHGAGEGGTSR
;
A
#
# COMPACT_ATOMS: atom_id res chain seq x y z
N MET A 1 -8.22 -31.76 3.71
CA MET A 1 -7.83 -30.47 4.32
C MET A 1 -8.61 -30.35 5.63
N ASN A 2 -7.98 -29.88 6.71
CA ASN A 2 -8.64 -29.72 8.01
C ASN A 2 -9.87 -28.79 7.89
N GLU A 3 -11.00 -29.14 8.49
CA GLU A 3 -12.24 -28.34 8.44
C GLU A 3 -12.05 -26.93 9.02
N ASP A 4 -11.26 -26.78 10.08
CA ASP A 4 -10.96 -25.47 10.66
C ASP A 4 -10.17 -24.57 9.70
N LEU A 5 -9.30 -25.15 8.87
CA LEU A 5 -8.59 -24.40 7.83
C LEU A 5 -9.52 -24.01 6.68
N VAL A 6 -10.47 -24.88 6.31
CA VAL A 6 -11.50 -24.54 5.33
C VAL A 6 -12.35 -23.38 5.84
N ASN A 7 -12.76 -23.43 7.11
CA ASN A 7 -13.50 -22.35 7.74
C ASN A 7 -12.69 -21.06 7.80
N GLY A 8 -11.39 -21.13 8.12
CA GLY A 8 -10.50 -19.98 8.10
C GLY A 8 -10.32 -19.39 6.70
N LEU A 9 -10.30 -20.24 5.67
CA LEU A 9 -10.25 -19.81 4.27
C LEU A 9 -11.54 -19.07 3.89
N VAL A 10 -12.70 -19.57 4.31
CA VAL A 10 -13.98 -18.88 4.13
C VAL A 10 -13.95 -17.52 4.82
N VAL A 11 -13.48 -17.45 6.07
CA VAL A 11 -13.32 -16.18 6.79
C VAL A 11 -12.45 -15.22 5.97
N ALA A 12 -11.28 -15.68 5.51
CA ALA A 12 -10.37 -14.86 4.70
C ALA A 12 -11.04 -14.36 3.42
N MET A 13 -11.86 -15.19 2.77
CA MET A 13 -12.53 -14.81 1.52
C MET A 13 -13.71 -13.87 1.69
N THR A 14 -14.35 -13.84 2.85
CA THR A 14 -15.40 -12.86 3.17
C THR A 14 -14.85 -11.48 3.52
N MET A 15 -13.54 -11.34 3.72
CA MET A 15 -12.96 -10.06 4.14
C MET A 15 -13.04 -9.01 3.03
N PRO A 16 -13.23 -7.73 3.37
CA PRO A 16 -13.12 -6.66 2.39
C PRO A 16 -11.66 -6.43 1.99
N THR A 17 -11.43 -5.46 1.13
CA THR A 17 -10.13 -5.21 0.52
C THR A 17 -9.16 -4.41 1.39
N THR A 18 -7.86 -4.39 1.07
CA THR A 18 -6.88 -3.56 1.80
C THR A 18 -6.98 -2.08 1.42
N ILE A 19 -6.72 -1.16 2.35
CA ILE A 19 -6.66 0.28 2.03
C ILE A 19 -5.24 0.67 1.62
N SER A 20 -4.26 0.54 2.52
CA SER A 20 -2.89 1.01 2.28
C SER A 20 -2.22 0.31 1.08
N THR A 21 -2.16 -1.03 1.10
CA THR A 21 -1.44 -1.80 0.07
C THR A 21 -2.01 -1.57 -1.33
N ASN A 22 -3.33 -1.54 -1.48
CA ASN A 22 -3.97 -1.31 -2.77
C ASN A 22 -3.69 0.07 -3.35
N VAL A 23 -3.75 1.11 -2.52
CA VAL A 23 -3.46 2.49 -2.96
C VAL A 23 -1.99 2.57 -3.42
N VAL A 24 -1.07 2.00 -2.64
CA VAL A 24 0.36 1.98 -2.98
C VAL A 24 0.62 1.18 -4.27
N PHE A 25 0.09 -0.03 -4.40
CA PHE A 25 0.31 -0.88 -5.57
C PHE A 25 -0.33 -0.28 -6.82
N THR A 26 -1.55 0.26 -6.72
CA THR A 26 -2.23 0.96 -7.83
C THR A 26 -1.39 2.15 -8.30
N LYS A 27 -0.92 3.00 -7.37
CA LYS A 27 -0.06 4.15 -7.70
C LYS A 27 1.23 3.71 -8.39
N GLN A 28 1.90 2.68 -7.89
CA GLN A 28 3.14 2.17 -8.48
C GLN A 28 2.94 1.55 -9.87
N SER A 29 1.76 0.98 -10.13
CA SER A 29 1.35 0.45 -11.43
C SER A 29 0.89 1.52 -12.43
N GLY A 30 0.81 2.80 -12.05
CA GLY A 30 0.27 3.87 -12.89
C GLY A 30 -1.25 3.86 -13.00
N GLY A 31 -1.94 3.25 -12.02
CA GLY A 31 -3.39 3.20 -11.93
C GLY A 31 -4.01 4.43 -11.26
N ASN A 32 -5.34 4.47 -11.21
CA ASN A 32 -6.09 5.54 -10.56
C ASN A 32 -6.09 5.37 -9.02
N GLU A 33 -5.18 6.10 -8.36
CA GLU A 33 -5.02 6.09 -6.89
C GLU A 33 -6.31 6.51 -6.16
N ALA A 34 -7.02 7.51 -6.67
CA ALA A 34 -8.24 8.03 -6.05
C ALA A 34 -9.38 7.00 -6.11
N ALA A 35 -9.55 6.34 -7.26
CA ALA A 35 -10.55 5.28 -7.41
C ALA A 35 -10.26 4.09 -6.48
N ALA A 36 -8.99 3.67 -6.38
CA ALA A 36 -8.58 2.61 -5.46
C ALA A 36 -8.87 2.99 -3.99
N LEU A 37 -8.55 4.22 -3.59
CA LEU A 37 -8.81 4.70 -2.23
C LEU A 37 -10.30 4.69 -1.89
N ILE A 38 -11.14 5.27 -2.75
CA ILE A 38 -12.60 5.34 -2.50
C ILE A 38 -13.20 3.93 -2.44
N ASN A 39 -12.85 3.06 -3.40
CA ASN A 39 -13.35 1.69 -3.42
C ASN A 39 -12.92 0.92 -2.16
N ALA A 40 -11.67 1.07 -1.75
CA ALA A 40 -11.19 0.44 -0.52
C ALA A 40 -11.92 0.97 0.70
N VAL A 41 -12.07 2.29 0.88
CA VAL A 41 -12.75 2.86 2.06
C VAL A 41 -14.21 2.43 2.12
N VAL A 42 -14.97 2.58 1.03
CA VAL A 42 -16.38 2.20 0.97
C VAL A 42 -16.55 0.70 1.18
N GLY A 43 -15.73 -0.13 0.52
CA GLY A 43 -15.76 -1.58 0.67
C GLY A 43 -15.44 -2.05 2.09
N ASN A 44 -14.52 -1.37 2.79
CA ASN A 44 -14.21 -1.68 4.19
C ASN A 44 -15.37 -1.29 5.13
N ILE A 45 -16.02 -0.14 4.92
CA ILE A 45 -17.19 0.27 5.72
C ILE A 45 -18.35 -0.71 5.52
N ILE A 46 -18.67 -1.06 4.28
CA ILE A 46 -19.73 -2.04 3.97
C ILE A 46 -19.36 -3.42 4.51
N GLY A 47 -18.08 -3.80 4.40
CA GLY A 47 -17.55 -5.09 4.87
C GLY A 47 -17.76 -5.32 6.37
N ILE A 48 -17.77 -4.27 7.19
CA ILE A 48 -18.06 -4.39 8.63
C ILE A 48 -19.43 -5.04 8.89
N PHE A 49 -20.41 -4.81 8.02
CA PHE A 49 -21.75 -5.39 8.15
C PHE A 49 -21.92 -6.67 7.34
N VAL A 50 -21.40 -6.65 6.10
CA VAL A 50 -21.58 -7.74 5.14
C VAL A 50 -20.73 -8.96 5.50
N SER A 51 -19.46 -8.78 5.89
CA SER A 51 -18.56 -9.90 6.14
C SER A 51 -19.01 -10.77 7.32
N PRO A 52 -19.40 -10.21 8.49
CA PRO A 52 -19.99 -11.03 9.55
C PRO A 52 -21.28 -11.69 9.08
N GLY A 53 -22.17 -10.96 8.37
CA GLY A 53 -23.45 -11.52 7.90
C GLY A 53 -23.26 -12.74 6.99
N TRP A 54 -22.31 -12.66 6.06
CA TRP A 54 -21.93 -13.77 5.18
C TRP A 54 -21.42 -14.98 5.97
N LEU A 55 -20.64 -14.70 7.01
CA LEU A 55 -20.04 -15.71 7.86
C LEU A 55 -21.10 -16.44 8.71
N TYR A 56 -22.07 -15.71 9.27
CA TYR A 56 -23.21 -16.33 9.98
C TYR A 56 -24.06 -17.20 9.06
N LEU A 57 -24.24 -16.79 7.80
CA LEU A 57 -25.00 -17.56 6.81
C LEU A 57 -24.27 -18.86 6.43
N TYR A 58 -22.96 -18.78 6.19
CA TYR A 58 -22.17 -19.90 5.69
C TYR A 58 -21.74 -20.87 6.80
N LEU A 59 -21.23 -20.35 7.92
CA LEU A 59 -20.74 -21.16 9.03
C LEU A 59 -21.84 -21.57 10.02
N LYS A 60 -23.12 -21.28 9.72
CA LYS A 60 -24.34 -21.62 10.51
C LYS A 60 -24.06 -21.92 11.99
N ARG A 61 -24.18 -20.87 12.83
CA ARG A 61 -24.21 -20.99 14.31
C ARG A 61 -22.96 -21.61 14.97
N SER A 62 -21.79 -21.57 14.32
CA SER A 62 -20.51 -21.94 14.93
C SER A 62 -19.75 -20.75 15.56
N GLY A 63 -20.28 -19.52 15.45
CA GLY A 63 -19.85 -18.37 16.24
C GLY A 63 -20.60 -18.30 17.57
N GLN A 64 -19.89 -18.23 18.69
CA GLN A 64 -20.49 -18.19 20.03
C GLN A 64 -21.17 -16.84 20.34
N ALA A 65 -20.76 -15.78 19.65
CA ALA A 65 -21.29 -14.44 19.83
C ALA A 65 -22.61 -14.22 19.05
N SER A 66 -23.48 -13.35 19.56
CA SER A 66 -24.63 -12.86 18.80
C SER A 66 -24.16 -11.95 17.65
N TYR A 67 -24.87 -11.96 16.52
CA TYR A 67 -24.58 -11.08 15.38
C TYR A 67 -24.58 -9.60 15.81
N SER A 68 -25.52 -9.22 16.69
CA SER A 68 -25.59 -7.86 17.25
C SER A 68 -24.27 -7.45 17.90
N ASP A 69 -23.70 -8.35 18.69
CA ASP A 69 -22.53 -8.06 19.53
C ASP A 69 -21.28 -7.99 18.66
N VAL A 70 -21.19 -8.85 17.64
CA VAL A 70 -20.12 -8.80 16.63
C VAL A 70 -20.13 -7.46 15.89
N ILE A 71 -21.30 -7.01 15.43
CA ILE A 71 -21.40 -5.73 14.72
C ILE A 71 -21.05 -4.56 15.65
N VAL A 72 -21.60 -4.52 16.86
CA VAL A 72 -21.28 -3.46 17.85
C VAL A 72 -19.78 -3.42 18.13
N GLN A 73 -19.18 -4.58 18.41
CA GLN A 73 -17.75 -4.68 18.68
C GLN A 73 -16.92 -4.23 17.48
N MET A 74 -17.36 -4.54 16.26
CA MET A 74 -16.64 -4.15 15.05
C MET A 74 -16.74 -2.65 14.77
N VAL A 75 -17.91 -2.05 14.98
CA VAL A 75 -18.12 -0.61 14.91
C VAL A 75 -17.23 0.12 15.92
N ILE A 76 -17.17 -0.36 17.17
CA ILE A 76 -16.31 0.23 18.21
C ILE A 76 -14.82 0.07 17.84
N THR A 77 -14.41 -1.10 17.36
CA THR A 77 -12.99 -1.39 17.11
C THR A 77 -12.47 -0.71 15.83
N ILE A 78 -13.32 -0.51 14.82
CA ILE A 78 -12.90 0.03 13.51
C ILE A 78 -13.43 1.44 13.27
N ILE A 79 -14.75 1.65 13.40
CA ILE A 79 -15.37 2.94 13.06
C ILE A 79 -15.02 4.00 14.09
N ALA A 80 -15.03 3.68 15.39
CA ALA A 80 -14.71 4.67 16.42
C ALA A 80 -13.31 5.31 16.24
N PRO A 81 -12.20 4.55 16.05
CA PRO A 81 -10.89 5.18 15.81
C PRO A 81 -10.82 5.94 14.48
N LEU A 82 -11.55 5.51 13.44
CA LEU A 82 -11.64 6.27 12.19
C LEU A 82 -12.36 7.60 12.37
N LEU A 83 -13.47 7.63 13.12
CA LEU A 83 -14.20 8.85 13.44
C LEU A 83 -13.34 9.80 14.27
N VAL A 84 -12.65 9.29 15.29
CA VAL A 84 -11.71 10.09 16.09
C VAL A 84 -10.62 10.68 15.21
N GLY A 85 -10.01 9.88 14.32
CA GLY A 85 -9.01 10.36 13.36
C GLY A 85 -9.54 11.46 12.44
N GLN A 86 -10.77 11.29 11.91
CA GLN A 86 -11.41 12.27 11.04
C GLN A 86 -11.75 13.57 11.78
N LEU A 87 -12.22 13.48 13.03
CA LEU A 87 -12.49 14.65 13.87
C LEU A 87 -11.21 15.42 14.19
N VAL A 88 -10.13 14.71 14.52
CA VAL A 88 -8.81 15.34 14.74
C VAL A 88 -8.33 16.05 13.48
N GLN A 89 -8.50 15.45 12.30
CA GLN A 89 -8.15 16.07 11.02
C GLN A 89 -9.02 17.31 10.71
N TYR A 90 -10.30 17.30 11.11
CA TYR A 90 -11.22 18.41 10.90
C TYR A 90 -10.94 19.59 11.84
N PHE A 91 -10.72 19.34 13.14
CA PHE A 91 -10.52 20.40 14.12
C PHE A 91 -9.10 20.98 14.12
N VAL A 92 -8.09 20.17 13.77
CA VAL A 92 -6.68 20.54 13.93
C VAL A 92 -5.84 20.23 12.67
N PRO A 93 -6.24 20.71 11.48
CA PRO A 93 -5.64 20.29 10.20
C PRO A 93 -4.15 20.68 10.08
N ASP A 94 -3.74 21.83 10.59
CA ASP A 94 -2.36 22.31 10.44
C ASP A 94 -1.35 21.52 11.28
N TYR A 95 -1.76 21.05 12.47
CA TYR A 95 -0.93 20.17 13.28
C TYR A 95 -0.86 18.77 12.67
N VAL A 96 -1.94 18.28 12.07
CA VAL A 96 -1.95 17.00 11.36
C VAL A 96 -1.01 17.05 10.14
N LYS A 97 -1.02 18.15 9.38
CA LYS A 97 -0.08 18.34 8.25
C LYS A 97 1.38 18.35 8.73
N LYS A 98 1.69 19.10 9.79
CA LYS A 98 3.03 19.08 10.40
C LYS A 98 3.41 17.66 10.86
N ALA A 99 2.52 16.97 11.58
CA ALA A 99 2.76 15.59 12.01
C ALA A 99 2.97 14.64 10.83
N GLN A 100 2.24 14.82 9.71
CA GLN A 100 2.40 14.03 8.50
C GLN A 100 3.80 14.21 7.88
N GLU A 101 4.34 15.43 7.90
CA GLU A 101 5.70 15.73 7.44
C GLU A 101 6.77 15.11 8.35
N TYR A 102 6.61 15.20 9.67
CA TYR A 102 7.57 14.66 10.64
C TYR A 102 7.54 13.14 10.76
N ILE A 103 6.35 12.53 10.79
CA ILE A 103 6.14 11.11 11.16
C ILE A 103 5.99 10.22 9.93
N ASN A 104 5.69 10.79 8.75
CA ASN A 104 5.42 10.05 7.51
C ASN A 104 4.41 8.91 7.74
N PHE A 105 3.13 9.26 7.88
CA PHE A 105 2.06 8.31 8.24
C PHE A 105 2.01 7.05 7.36
N GLY A 106 2.43 7.14 6.09
CA GLY A 106 2.52 5.96 5.22
C GLY A 106 3.52 4.91 5.71
N LYS A 107 4.69 5.34 6.21
CA LYS A 107 5.68 4.42 6.80
C LYS A 107 5.17 3.80 8.10
N VAL A 108 4.56 4.62 8.97
CA VAL A 108 3.98 4.12 10.23
C VAL A 108 2.88 3.11 9.95
N GLY A 109 1.97 3.39 9.02
CA GLY A 109 0.91 2.45 8.64
C GLY A 109 1.47 1.11 8.15
N ASN A 110 2.52 1.12 7.33
CA ASN A 110 3.17 -0.10 6.87
C ASN A 110 3.84 -0.87 8.02
N VAL A 111 4.52 -0.18 8.94
CA VAL A 111 5.10 -0.80 10.14
C VAL A 111 4.00 -1.42 11.01
N MET A 112 2.86 -0.74 11.20
CA MET A 112 1.73 -1.28 11.96
C MET A 112 1.12 -2.52 11.32
N ILE A 113 0.99 -2.57 9.98
CA ILE A 113 0.55 -3.78 9.27
C ILE A 113 1.54 -4.93 9.51
N VAL A 114 2.85 -4.67 9.43
CA VAL A 114 3.87 -5.69 9.70
C VAL A 114 3.81 -6.19 11.15
N LEU A 115 3.66 -5.29 12.12
CA LEU A 115 3.49 -5.65 13.53
C LEU A 115 2.21 -6.46 13.77
N LEU A 116 1.13 -6.15 13.06
CA LEU A 116 -0.14 -6.85 13.15
C LEU A 116 0.00 -8.27 12.59
N VAL A 117 0.65 -8.43 11.43
CA VAL A 117 0.98 -9.75 10.85
C VAL A 117 1.87 -10.54 11.81
N TRP A 118 2.91 -9.92 12.37
CA TRP A 118 3.80 -10.54 13.35
C TRP A 118 3.06 -11.00 14.60
N ASN A 119 2.26 -10.14 15.22
CA ASN A 119 1.46 -10.47 16.40
C ASN A 119 0.52 -11.64 16.11
N THR A 120 -0.19 -11.59 14.98
CA THR A 120 -1.09 -12.66 14.57
C THR A 120 -0.36 -13.98 14.38
N PHE A 121 0.82 -13.95 13.74
CA PHE A 121 1.67 -15.13 13.58
C PHE A 121 2.07 -15.71 14.94
N CYS A 122 2.61 -14.89 15.84
CA CYS A 122 2.97 -15.32 17.20
C CYS A 122 1.78 -15.93 17.94
N ASN A 123 0.60 -15.29 17.92
CA ASN A 123 -0.60 -15.79 18.57
C ASN A 123 -1.10 -17.12 17.96
N THR A 124 -0.95 -17.28 16.66
CA THR A 124 -1.31 -18.51 15.94
C THR A 124 -0.40 -19.67 16.36
N PHE A 125 0.92 -19.47 16.36
CA PHE A 125 1.89 -20.54 16.66
C PHE A 125 2.08 -20.79 18.17
N HIS A 126 1.80 -19.82 19.03
CA HIS A 126 1.83 -19.99 20.49
C HIS A 126 0.84 -21.07 20.96
N LYS A 127 -0.26 -21.28 20.23
CA LYS A 127 -1.29 -22.28 20.55
C LYS A 127 -0.93 -23.72 20.13
N ASN A 128 0.33 -23.99 19.76
CA ASN A 128 0.82 -25.32 19.36
C ASN A 128 -0.04 -26.02 18.30
N ILE A 129 -0.36 -25.30 17.21
CA ILE A 129 -1.18 -25.86 16.14
C ILE A 129 -0.37 -26.94 15.40
N GLN A 130 -0.83 -28.19 15.48
CA GLN A 130 -0.25 -29.29 14.71
C GLN A 130 -0.81 -29.29 13.28
N LEU A 131 -0.13 -28.56 12.39
CA LEU A 131 -0.42 -28.58 10.96
C LEU A 131 0.46 -29.60 10.26
N GLY A 132 -0.13 -30.75 9.92
CA GLY A 132 0.52 -31.72 9.04
C GLY A 132 0.81 -31.09 7.67
N ALA A 133 1.93 -31.47 7.05
CA ALA A 133 2.33 -30.98 5.72
C ALA A 133 1.23 -31.17 4.65
N GLY A 134 0.43 -32.22 4.78
CA GLY A 134 -0.70 -32.49 3.88
C GLY A 134 -1.88 -31.51 3.97
N SER A 135 -1.92 -30.61 4.95
CA SER A 135 -3.00 -29.63 5.10
C SER A 135 -2.62 -28.22 4.67
N TRP A 136 -1.44 -27.72 5.05
CA TRP A 136 -1.05 -26.34 4.73
C TRP A 136 -0.50 -26.17 3.30
N VAL A 137 0.13 -27.20 2.72
CA VAL A 137 0.66 -27.13 1.36
C VAL A 137 -0.46 -26.98 0.31
N PRO A 138 -1.51 -27.84 0.28
CA PRO A 138 -2.60 -27.68 -0.67
C PRO A 138 -3.35 -26.35 -0.49
N MET A 139 -3.44 -25.88 0.76
CA MET A 139 -4.04 -24.61 1.11
C MET A 139 -3.27 -23.42 0.51
N LEU A 140 -1.94 -23.42 0.59
CA LEU A 140 -1.11 -22.38 -0.04
C LEU A 140 -1.33 -22.35 -1.56
N PHE A 141 -1.34 -23.50 -2.22
CA PHE A 141 -1.63 -23.58 -3.66
C PHE A 141 -3.05 -23.09 -4.00
N LEU A 142 -4.03 -23.42 -3.17
CA LEU A 142 -5.40 -22.93 -3.32
C LEU A 142 -5.45 -21.42 -3.21
N GLU A 143 -4.80 -20.81 -2.21
CA GLU A 143 -4.77 -19.36 -2.03
C GLU A 143 -4.09 -18.63 -3.19
N ILE A 144 -2.97 -19.15 -3.70
CA ILE A 144 -2.32 -18.64 -4.91
C ILE A 144 -3.27 -18.72 -6.10
N GLY A 145 -3.89 -19.89 -6.31
CA GLY A 145 -4.85 -20.10 -7.40
C GLY A 145 -6.04 -19.16 -7.29
N LEU A 146 -6.55 -18.93 -6.09
CA LEU A 146 -7.69 -18.07 -5.82
C LEU A 146 -7.34 -16.59 -6.04
N PHE A 147 -6.16 -16.14 -5.59
CA PHE A 147 -5.65 -14.80 -5.90
C PHE A 147 -5.54 -14.57 -7.41
N LEU A 148 -4.90 -15.49 -8.13
CA LEU A 148 -4.76 -15.40 -9.59
C LEU A 148 -6.12 -15.43 -10.31
N THR A 149 -7.06 -16.23 -9.81
CA THR A 149 -8.43 -16.29 -10.33
C THR A 149 -9.14 -14.95 -10.13
N PHE A 150 -9.06 -14.34 -8.95
CA PHE A 150 -9.65 -13.01 -8.70
C PHE A 150 -9.00 -11.93 -9.55
N VAL A 151 -7.68 -11.92 -9.69
CA VAL A 151 -6.97 -10.99 -10.59
C VAL A 151 -7.49 -11.13 -12.02
N THR A 152 -7.54 -12.36 -12.53
CA THR A 152 -8.00 -12.65 -13.89
C THR A 152 -9.45 -12.24 -14.08
N MET A 153 -10.32 -12.57 -13.12
CA MET A 153 -11.74 -12.22 -13.17
C MET A 153 -11.96 -10.70 -13.13
N CYS A 154 -11.24 -9.98 -12.28
CA CYS A 154 -11.27 -8.52 -12.24
C CYS A 154 -10.73 -7.89 -13.54
N LEU A 155 -9.66 -8.44 -14.10
CA LEU A 155 -9.09 -7.96 -15.37
C LEU A 155 -10.05 -8.19 -16.53
N LEU A 156 -10.68 -9.36 -16.60
CA LEU A 156 -11.69 -9.68 -17.60
C LEU A 156 -12.89 -8.75 -17.48
N LEU A 157 -13.44 -8.56 -16.27
CA LEU A 157 -14.55 -7.63 -16.05
C LEU A 157 -14.20 -6.19 -16.43
N ALA A 158 -13.00 -5.72 -16.05
CA ALA A 158 -12.57 -4.35 -16.31
C ALA A 158 -12.26 -4.09 -17.78
N THR A 159 -11.84 -5.12 -18.53
CA THR A 159 -11.56 -5.02 -19.98
C THR A 159 -12.74 -5.44 -20.85
N PHE A 160 -13.83 -5.93 -20.25
CA PHE A 160 -15.02 -6.36 -20.97
C PHE A 160 -15.69 -5.17 -21.65
N VAL A 161 -15.74 -5.22 -22.99
CA VAL A 161 -16.15 -4.12 -23.88
C VAL A 161 -17.46 -3.42 -23.48
N PRO A 162 -18.56 -4.13 -23.14
CA PRO A 162 -19.80 -3.45 -22.78
C PRO A 162 -19.72 -2.74 -21.42
N LEU A 163 -19.03 -3.33 -20.42
CA LEU A 163 -18.78 -2.67 -19.13
C LEU A 163 -17.86 -1.45 -19.30
N LYS A 164 -16.84 -1.58 -20.16
CA LYS A 164 -15.95 -0.47 -20.50
C LYS A 164 -16.71 0.70 -21.13
N LYS A 165 -17.66 0.43 -22.03
CA LYS A 165 -18.50 1.46 -22.65
C LYS A 165 -19.54 2.05 -21.70
N LEU A 166 -20.09 1.24 -20.80
CA LEU A 166 -21.11 1.69 -19.84
C LEU A 166 -20.50 2.58 -18.75
N PHE A 167 -19.32 2.22 -18.25
CA PHE A 167 -18.66 2.94 -17.15
C PHE A 167 -17.50 3.85 -17.59
N SER A 168 -17.27 3.97 -18.90
CA SER A 168 -16.16 4.74 -19.50
C SER A 168 -14.80 4.44 -18.86
N MET A 169 -14.56 3.17 -18.54
CA MET A 169 -13.43 2.75 -17.72
C MET A 169 -12.12 2.74 -18.53
N ASP A 170 -11.10 3.44 -18.03
CA ASP A 170 -9.78 3.48 -18.67
C ASP A 170 -8.81 2.44 -18.06
N LYS A 171 -7.65 2.20 -18.70
CA LYS A 171 -6.64 1.26 -18.18
C LYS A 171 -6.24 1.56 -16.72
N PRO A 172 -6.06 2.82 -16.29
CA PRO A 172 -5.73 3.12 -14.89
C PRO A 172 -6.82 2.73 -13.90
N ASP A 173 -8.09 2.81 -14.29
CA ASP A 173 -9.23 2.41 -13.45
C ASP A 173 -9.33 0.88 -13.35
N ALA A 174 -9.05 0.18 -14.45
CA ALA A 174 -8.96 -1.27 -14.45
C ALA A 174 -7.89 -1.79 -13.48
N VAL A 175 -6.73 -1.12 -13.38
CA VAL A 175 -5.70 -1.44 -12.38
C VAL A 175 -6.25 -1.27 -10.96
N ALA A 176 -6.98 -0.18 -10.68
CA ALA A 176 -7.59 0.04 -9.38
C ALA A 176 -8.59 -1.08 -9.02
N VAL A 177 -9.42 -1.52 -9.98
CA VAL A 177 -10.36 -2.64 -9.81
C VAL A 177 -9.62 -3.96 -9.55
N VAL A 178 -8.56 -4.26 -10.30
CA VAL A 178 -7.77 -5.49 -10.12
C VAL A 178 -7.09 -5.54 -8.75
N MET A 179 -6.48 -4.43 -8.30
CA MET A 179 -5.85 -4.38 -6.98
C MET A 179 -6.88 -4.48 -5.86
N CYS A 180 -7.99 -3.75 -5.96
CA CYS A 180 -9.03 -3.77 -4.93
C CYS A 180 -9.83 -5.07 -4.90
N GLY A 181 -10.08 -5.71 -6.05
CA GLY A 181 -10.89 -6.93 -6.12
C GLY A 181 -10.13 -8.20 -5.71
N SER A 182 -8.81 -8.21 -5.88
CA SER A 182 -7.99 -9.41 -5.60
C SER A 182 -7.38 -9.46 -4.21
N THR A 183 -7.48 -8.39 -3.42
CA THR A 183 -6.85 -8.34 -2.08
C THR A 183 -7.88 -8.39 -0.95
N LYS A 184 -7.43 -8.89 0.20
CA LYS A 184 -8.20 -9.08 1.43
C LYS A 184 -7.49 -8.45 2.62
N THR A 185 -8.25 -7.80 3.49
CA THR A 185 -7.72 -7.06 4.64
C THR A 185 -7.58 -7.94 5.86
N LEU A 186 -6.33 -8.04 6.33
CA LEU A 186 -6.03 -8.73 7.58
C LEU A 186 -6.41 -7.86 8.79
N ALA A 187 -6.31 -6.53 8.65
CA ALA A 187 -6.58 -5.58 9.73
C ALA A 187 -8.04 -5.63 10.23
N LEU A 188 -9.01 -5.87 9.35
CA LEU A 188 -10.41 -6.06 9.79
C LEU A 188 -10.72 -7.51 10.12
N GLY A 189 -10.08 -8.47 9.46
CA GLY A 189 -10.33 -9.89 9.71
C GLY A 189 -9.87 -10.37 11.08
N MET A 190 -8.77 -9.83 11.61
CA MET A 190 -8.25 -10.26 12.91
C MET A 190 -9.18 -9.94 14.10
N PRO A 191 -9.68 -8.71 14.24
CA PRO A 191 -10.71 -8.44 15.25
C PRO A 191 -11.96 -9.30 15.03
N LEU A 192 -12.42 -9.49 13.79
CA LEU A 192 -13.61 -10.29 13.51
C LEU A 192 -13.45 -11.75 13.95
N ILE A 193 -12.32 -12.38 13.62
CA ILE A 193 -11.98 -13.74 14.06
C ILE A 193 -11.95 -13.82 15.59
N THR A 194 -11.36 -12.82 16.24
CA THR A 194 -11.24 -12.79 17.69
C THR A 194 -12.60 -12.69 18.37
N VAL A 195 -13.52 -11.88 17.85
CA VAL A 195 -14.86 -11.73 18.44
C VAL A 195 -15.73 -12.97 18.20
N LEU A 196 -15.64 -13.59 17.02
CA LEU A 196 -16.44 -14.76 16.69
C LEU A 196 -15.94 -16.06 17.33
N PHE A 197 -14.61 -16.23 17.44
CA PHE A 197 -13.96 -17.49 17.77
C PHE A 197 -12.92 -17.39 18.89
N GLY A 198 -12.79 -16.23 19.55
CA GLY A 198 -11.83 -16.03 20.63
C GLY A 198 -12.01 -16.99 21.81
N SER A 199 -13.26 -17.33 22.13
CA SER A 199 -13.60 -18.21 23.26
C SER A 199 -13.42 -19.71 22.97
N SER A 200 -13.39 -20.13 21.70
CA SER A 200 -13.37 -21.55 21.32
C SER A 200 -11.96 -22.12 21.16
N GLY A 201 -10.90 -21.35 21.45
CA GLY A 201 -9.50 -21.77 21.27
C GLY A 201 -9.03 -21.77 19.80
N ASN A 202 -9.93 -21.98 18.84
CA ASN A 202 -9.65 -22.14 17.41
C ASN A 202 -9.34 -20.84 16.64
N ALA A 203 -9.38 -19.67 17.29
CA ALA A 203 -9.08 -18.39 16.64
C ALA A 203 -7.72 -18.38 15.90
N GLY A 204 -6.70 -19.09 16.42
CA GLY A 204 -5.37 -19.16 15.79
C GLY A 204 -5.39 -19.94 14.47
N ILE A 205 -6.03 -21.12 14.44
CA ILE A 205 -6.08 -21.93 13.22
C ILE A 205 -6.97 -21.27 12.14
N LEU A 206 -8.01 -20.54 12.56
CA LEU A 206 -8.88 -19.77 11.68
C LEU A 206 -8.19 -18.52 11.09
N SER A 207 -7.23 -17.92 11.80
CA SER A 207 -6.45 -16.79 11.29
C SER A 207 -5.33 -17.17 10.32
N LEU A 208 -4.94 -18.44 10.29
CA LEU A 208 -3.80 -18.91 9.50
C LEU A 208 -4.03 -18.72 7.97
N PRO A 209 -5.20 -19.06 7.39
CA PRO A 209 -5.50 -18.73 5.99
C PRO A 209 -5.46 -17.25 5.68
N LEU A 210 -6.03 -16.42 6.55
CA LEU A 210 -6.01 -14.98 6.35
C LEU A 210 -4.56 -14.43 6.34
N LEU A 211 -3.69 -14.97 7.21
CA LEU A 211 -2.27 -14.62 7.25
C LEU A 211 -1.53 -15.02 5.97
N ILE A 212 -1.67 -16.27 5.54
CA ILE A 212 -0.97 -16.78 4.36
C ILE A 212 -1.47 -16.06 3.10
N TYR A 213 -2.78 -15.79 3.01
CA TYR A 213 -3.34 -15.02 1.91
C TYR A 213 -2.79 -13.60 1.88
N HIS A 214 -2.68 -12.95 3.04
CA HIS A 214 -2.12 -11.60 3.13
C HIS A 214 -0.65 -11.53 2.71
N ALA A 215 0.16 -12.52 3.07
CA ALA A 215 1.55 -12.61 2.61
C ALA A 215 1.61 -12.86 1.09
N THR A 216 0.80 -13.80 0.60
CA THR A 216 0.73 -14.20 -0.81
C THR A 216 0.31 -13.05 -1.70
N GLN A 217 -0.75 -12.32 -1.35
CA GLN A 217 -1.22 -11.17 -2.13
C GLN A 217 -0.19 -10.03 -2.16
N CYS A 218 0.57 -9.81 -1.08
CA CYS A 218 1.61 -8.78 -1.04
C CYS A 218 2.76 -9.16 -1.98
N LEU A 219 3.19 -10.42 -1.96
CA LEU A 219 4.22 -10.93 -2.85
C LEU A 219 3.77 -10.90 -4.32
N LEU A 220 2.67 -11.57 -4.65
CA LEU A 220 2.16 -11.68 -6.02
C LEU A 220 1.72 -10.32 -6.56
N GLY A 221 1.06 -9.50 -5.74
CA GLY A 221 0.69 -8.13 -6.08
C GLY A 221 1.90 -7.29 -6.45
N SER A 222 2.99 -7.36 -5.66
CA SER A 222 4.22 -6.62 -5.95
C SER A 222 4.90 -7.06 -7.26
N LEU A 223 4.89 -8.35 -7.58
CA LEU A 223 5.40 -8.88 -8.85
C LEU A 223 4.55 -8.40 -10.03
N MET A 224 3.23 -8.33 -9.84
CA MET A 224 2.28 -7.88 -10.85
C MET A 224 2.44 -6.41 -11.23
N ILE A 225 2.98 -5.56 -10.34
CA ILE A 225 3.13 -4.11 -10.57
C ILE A 225 3.86 -3.81 -11.88
N LYS A 226 4.96 -4.52 -12.16
CA LYS A 226 5.76 -4.32 -13.37
C LYS A 226 4.95 -4.59 -14.64
N TYR A 227 4.17 -5.68 -14.64
CA TYR A 227 3.35 -6.09 -15.77
C TYR A 227 2.17 -5.15 -15.99
N LEU A 228 1.48 -4.74 -14.92
CA LEU A 228 0.38 -3.78 -15.01
C LEU A 228 0.88 -2.40 -15.47
N LYS A 229 2.04 -1.95 -15.00
CA LYS A 229 2.65 -0.70 -15.46
C LYS A 229 2.98 -0.74 -16.95
N ALA A 230 3.56 -1.83 -17.43
CA ALA A 230 3.80 -2.03 -18.86
C ALA A 230 2.49 -2.05 -19.68
N TRP A 231 1.43 -2.67 -19.14
CA TRP A 231 0.12 -2.72 -19.79
C TRP A 231 -0.57 -1.35 -19.87
N VAL A 232 -0.52 -0.56 -18.79
CA VAL A 232 -1.04 0.81 -18.74
C VAL A 232 -0.30 1.70 -19.75
N ASN A 233 1.03 1.62 -19.78
CA ASN A 233 1.87 2.41 -20.69
C ASN A 233 1.90 1.88 -22.13
N GLY A 234 1.47 0.64 -22.36
CA GLY A 234 1.44 0.02 -23.68
C GLY A 234 0.45 0.72 -24.63
N PRO A 235 0.59 0.54 -25.94
CA PRO A 235 -0.28 1.16 -26.94
C PRO A 235 -1.76 0.90 -26.60
N ARG A 236 -2.61 1.93 -26.75
CA ARG A 236 -4.06 1.71 -26.65
C ARG A 236 -4.48 0.82 -27.84
N PRO A 237 -5.38 -0.16 -27.68
CA PRO A 237 -5.94 -0.87 -28.82
C PRO A 237 -6.51 0.16 -29.82
N GLY A 238 -5.90 0.28 -31.00
CA GLY A 238 -6.21 1.29 -32.03
C GLY A 238 -5.21 2.46 -32.16
N ALA A 239 -4.31 2.66 -31.21
CA ALA A 239 -3.21 3.64 -31.30
C ALA A 239 -1.96 2.96 -31.89
N TRP A 240 -2.06 2.53 -33.14
CA TRP A 240 -0.90 2.14 -33.92
C TRP A 240 -0.18 3.42 -34.36
N PRO A 241 1.16 3.54 -34.23
CA PRO A 241 1.86 4.76 -34.59
C PRO A 241 1.57 5.12 -36.06
N ALA A 242 1.45 6.42 -36.37
CA ALA A 242 1.14 6.91 -37.72
C ALA A 242 2.10 6.35 -38.80
N SER A 243 3.32 6.01 -38.41
CA SER A 243 4.33 5.32 -39.22
C SER A 243 3.89 4.00 -39.83
N CYS A 244 2.82 3.42 -39.31
CA CYS A 244 2.35 2.13 -39.75
C CYS A 244 0.94 2.20 -40.39
N TRP A 245 0.42 3.42 -40.59
CA TRP A 245 -0.75 3.74 -41.42
C TRP A 245 -0.35 4.26 -42.80
N HIS A 246 0.83 4.84 -42.92
CA HIS A 246 1.40 5.20 -44.21
C HIS A 246 2.27 4.05 -44.71
N PRO A 247 1.84 3.26 -45.71
CA PRO A 247 2.82 2.56 -46.53
C PRO A 247 3.78 3.63 -47.07
N ALA A 248 5.09 3.41 -46.91
CA ALA A 248 6.10 4.30 -47.46
C ALA A 248 5.73 4.62 -48.92
N PRO A 249 5.75 5.88 -49.36
CA PRO A 249 5.43 6.22 -50.73
C PRO A 249 6.32 5.37 -51.65
N ALA A 250 5.74 4.79 -52.69
CA ALA A 250 6.41 3.84 -53.58
C ALA A 250 7.74 4.37 -54.17
N SER A 251 8.00 5.68 -54.09
CA SER A 251 9.28 6.31 -54.44
C SER A 251 10.45 5.92 -53.52
N GLU A 252 10.21 5.65 -52.23
CA GLU A 252 11.27 5.20 -51.30
C GLU A 252 11.59 3.72 -51.46
N ALA A 253 10.56 2.88 -51.71
CA ALA A 253 10.76 1.46 -52.04
C ALA A 253 11.49 1.28 -53.38
N ALA A 254 11.22 2.15 -54.37
CA ALA A 254 11.95 2.18 -55.64
C ALA A 254 13.40 2.67 -55.48
N ALA A 255 13.67 3.63 -54.60
CA ALA A 255 15.02 4.11 -54.31
C ALA A 255 15.88 3.04 -53.61
N VAL A 256 15.29 2.27 -52.69
CA VAL A 256 15.97 1.15 -52.02
C VAL A 256 16.17 -0.05 -52.97
N ALA A 257 15.23 -0.31 -53.89
CA ALA A 257 15.40 -1.34 -54.92
C ALA A 257 16.41 -0.96 -56.02
N ALA A 258 16.58 0.33 -56.31
CA ALA A 258 17.56 0.84 -57.27
C ALA A 258 18.99 0.87 -56.69
N ALA A 259 19.14 0.95 -55.37
CA ALA A 259 20.43 0.94 -54.68
C ALA A 259 20.93 -0.49 -54.38
N GLY A 260 20.83 -1.38 -55.36
CA GLY A 260 21.34 -2.76 -55.28
C GLY A 260 22.85 -2.79 -55.04
N GLY A 261 23.25 -2.93 -53.77
CA GLY A 261 24.59 -3.29 -53.33
C GLY A 261 24.48 -4.24 -52.14
N PRO A 262 25.37 -5.24 -51.99
CA PRO A 262 25.21 -6.29 -51.00
C PRO A 262 25.21 -5.70 -49.58
N ALA A 263 24.34 -6.26 -48.73
CA ALA A 263 24.24 -5.92 -47.33
C ALA A 263 25.60 -6.07 -46.63
N VAL A 264 26.27 -4.94 -46.36
CA VAL A 264 27.39 -4.88 -45.43
C VAL A 264 26.79 -4.54 -44.07
N VAL A 265 26.76 -5.55 -43.19
CA VAL A 265 26.58 -5.32 -41.75
C VAL A 265 27.87 -4.70 -41.23
N PRO A 266 27.87 -3.47 -40.67
CA PRO A 266 29.04 -2.98 -39.96
C PRO A 266 29.06 -3.61 -38.56
N GLU A 267 30.08 -4.43 -38.36
CA GLU A 267 30.52 -4.98 -37.10
C GLU A 267 31.17 -3.86 -36.25
N GLY A 268 30.72 -3.70 -34.99
CA GLY A 268 31.40 -2.89 -33.97
C GLY A 268 30.97 -1.42 -33.87
N ALA A 269 30.04 -1.13 -32.95
CA ALA A 269 29.99 0.17 -32.27
C ALA A 269 29.37 -0.01 -30.87
N THR A 270 30.27 -0.12 -29.91
CA THR A 270 30.07 -0.13 -28.46
C THR A 270 29.14 1.01 -28.03
N SER A 271 28.12 0.71 -27.23
CA SER A 271 27.24 1.71 -26.63
C SER A 271 28.02 2.55 -25.60
N VAL A 272 28.41 3.76 -26.01
CA VAL A 272 28.93 4.78 -25.11
C VAL A 272 27.79 5.29 -24.23
N ILE A 273 27.98 5.15 -22.92
CA ILE A 273 27.20 5.77 -21.86
C ILE A 273 27.30 7.29 -22.00
N VAL A 274 26.17 7.97 -22.18
CA VAL A 274 26.09 9.44 -22.01
C VAL A 274 25.27 9.75 -20.77
N LYS A 275 25.97 10.28 -19.77
CA LYS A 275 25.45 10.93 -18.56
C LYS A 275 24.92 12.32 -18.93
N PRO A 276 23.82 12.82 -18.33
CA PRO A 276 23.32 14.15 -18.65
C PRO A 276 24.17 15.23 -17.95
N ALA A 277 24.59 16.24 -18.71
CA ALA A 277 25.17 17.47 -18.19
C ALA A 277 24.09 18.55 -18.09
N ALA A 278 24.02 19.17 -16.92
CA ALA A 278 23.21 20.33 -16.63
C ALA A 278 23.89 21.63 -17.10
N ALA A 279 23.12 22.55 -17.68
CA ALA A 279 23.27 24.02 -17.65
C ALA A 279 22.09 24.59 -18.45
N ALA A 280 21.10 25.22 -17.82
CA ALA A 280 21.09 26.61 -17.35
C ALA A 280 20.85 27.64 -18.46
N SER A 281 19.72 28.34 -18.32
CA SER A 281 19.42 29.74 -18.70
C SER A 281 19.68 30.22 -20.13
N ALA A 282 18.62 30.67 -20.80
CA ALA A 282 18.42 32.11 -21.04
C ALA A 282 17.12 32.35 -21.83
N SER A 283 16.29 33.20 -21.23
CA SER A 283 15.12 33.86 -21.79
C SER A 283 15.50 35.13 -22.56
N ALA A 284 14.89 35.34 -23.73
CA ALA A 284 14.59 36.65 -24.35
C ALA A 284 13.75 36.35 -25.61
N ASP A 285 12.43 36.55 -25.58
CA ASP A 285 11.70 37.77 -25.97
C ASP A 285 11.36 37.83 -27.45
N THR A 286 10.06 37.88 -27.77
CA THR A 286 9.46 38.80 -28.77
C THR A 286 7.93 38.89 -28.58
N ALA A 287 7.47 40.07 -28.15
CA ALA A 287 6.24 40.84 -28.49
C ALA A 287 4.84 40.17 -28.37
N ALA A 288 3.75 40.83 -27.96
CA ALA A 288 3.34 42.23 -28.11
C ALA A 288 2.10 42.61 -27.25
N VAL A 289 1.84 43.93 -27.15
CA VAL A 289 0.58 44.68 -26.85
C VAL A 289 0.12 44.72 -25.37
N GLY A 290 -0.23 45.85 -24.73
CA GLY A 290 -0.34 47.27 -25.07
C GLY A 290 -0.96 48.09 -23.92
N GLN A 291 -0.47 49.34 -23.76
CA GLN A 291 -1.09 50.57 -23.20
C GLN A 291 -1.82 50.62 -21.83
N SER A 292 -1.28 51.44 -20.91
CA SER A 292 -1.93 52.60 -20.24
C SER A 292 -0.96 53.20 -19.19
N SER A 293 -0.50 54.46 -19.32
CA SER A 293 -1.04 55.72 -18.79
C SER A 293 -0.73 56.03 -17.30
N GLY A 294 0.02 57.12 -17.03
CA GLY A 294 0.14 57.82 -15.73
C GLY A 294 1.57 57.85 -15.16
N SER A 295 2.40 58.88 -15.33
CA SER A 295 2.41 60.27 -14.81
C SER A 295 3.12 60.45 -13.45
N GLY A 296 4.23 61.21 -13.47
CA GLY A 296 4.85 61.97 -12.35
C GLY A 296 5.69 61.14 -11.37
N SER A 297 6.78 61.60 -10.76
CA SER A 297 7.59 62.83 -10.83
C SER A 297 8.81 62.59 -9.91
N SER A 298 9.97 63.19 -10.24
CA SER A 298 11.01 63.77 -9.33
C SER A 298 11.27 63.12 -7.94
N GLY A 299 12.48 62.83 -7.47
CA GLY A 299 13.84 63.26 -7.84
C GLY A 299 14.73 63.21 -6.57
N HIS A 300 16.05 63.15 -6.80
CA HIS A 300 17.16 63.64 -5.95
C HIS A 300 17.63 62.93 -4.66
N GLY A 301 18.97 62.82 -4.56
CA GLY A 301 19.78 62.89 -3.33
C GLY A 301 20.30 61.54 -2.81
N GLU A 302 21.48 61.05 -3.22
CA GLU A 302 22.82 61.30 -2.62
C GLU A 302 23.04 60.78 -1.19
N GLY A 303 24.14 60.03 -1.01
CA GLY A 303 25.01 60.22 0.15
C GLY A 303 25.24 59.05 1.12
N ASN A 304 26.30 58.27 0.86
CA ASN A 304 27.31 57.72 1.78
C ASN A 304 26.96 57.22 3.21
N GLY A 305 27.49 56.03 3.53
CA GLY A 305 28.41 55.92 4.68
C GLY A 305 28.14 54.82 5.72
N ALA A 306 29.05 53.84 5.77
CA ALA A 306 29.62 53.19 6.96
C ALA A 306 28.75 52.31 7.89
N THR A 307 29.03 50.99 7.84
CA THR A 307 29.03 50.03 8.96
C THR A 307 30.23 50.28 9.92
N PRO A 308 30.41 49.55 11.04
CA PRO A 308 29.46 48.88 11.95
C PRO A 308 29.74 49.25 13.44
N LEU A 309 28.86 48.86 14.38
CA LEU A 309 29.24 48.80 15.80
C LEU A 309 28.85 47.46 16.45
N VAL A 310 29.90 46.86 17.00
CA VAL A 310 29.95 45.72 17.90
C VAL A 310 29.51 46.15 19.30
N LYS A 311 28.80 45.26 20.02
CA LYS A 311 28.97 45.16 21.48
C LYS A 311 28.87 43.69 21.87
N GLY A 312 30.01 43.17 22.33
CA GLY A 312 30.12 41.87 22.95
C GLY A 312 30.03 41.97 24.47
N GLU A 313 30.58 40.91 25.07
CA GLU A 313 30.83 40.65 26.48
C GLU A 313 29.61 40.12 27.25
N ASP A 314 29.67 39.03 28.02
CA ASP A 314 30.66 38.05 28.50
C ASP A 314 30.04 37.60 29.85
N SER A 315 30.32 36.51 30.52
CA SER A 315 31.09 35.29 30.32
C SER A 315 30.83 34.45 31.58
N SER A 316 30.92 33.13 31.43
CA SER A 316 31.56 32.20 32.38
C SER A 316 31.03 32.09 33.84
N ALA A 317 30.63 30.89 34.27
CA ALA A 317 31.60 29.88 34.73
C ALA A 317 30.97 28.80 35.66
N ARG A 318 31.28 27.54 35.31
CA ARG A 318 31.72 26.42 36.18
C ARG A 318 30.80 25.87 37.30
N GLY A 319 30.56 24.56 37.20
CA GLY A 319 31.40 23.62 37.96
C GLY A 319 30.69 22.53 38.80
N HIS A 320 30.88 21.28 38.39
CA HIS A 320 31.09 20.05 39.19
C HIS A 320 30.10 19.64 40.30
N SER A 321 29.57 18.41 40.19
CA SER A 321 29.90 17.32 41.14
C SER A 321 29.46 15.94 40.64
N SER A 322 30.37 14.97 40.78
CA SER A 322 30.20 13.52 40.66
C SER A 322 30.27 12.90 42.06
N MET A 323 29.37 11.97 42.38
CA MET A 323 29.48 10.88 43.37
C MET A 323 28.38 9.86 42.99
N ARG A 324 28.61 8.60 42.60
CA ARG A 324 29.32 7.43 43.19
C ARG A 324 28.55 6.77 44.35
N GLY A 325 28.16 5.51 44.14
CA GLY A 325 28.21 4.45 45.17
C GLY A 325 26.92 3.66 45.42
N GLY A 326 26.99 2.33 45.29
CA GLY A 326 26.04 1.40 45.91
C GLY A 326 25.94 0.03 45.23
N ALA A 327 26.77 -0.93 45.67
CA ALA A 327 26.71 -2.35 45.34
C ALA A 327 26.25 -3.17 46.56
N GLY A 328 25.63 -4.33 46.33
CA GLY A 328 25.39 -5.44 47.28
C GLY A 328 24.22 -6.31 46.78
N THR A 329 24.32 -7.60 46.38
CA THR A 329 24.74 -8.87 47.02
C THR A 329 23.96 -9.25 48.28
N GLY A 330 23.28 -10.42 48.25
CA GLY A 330 23.06 -11.26 49.44
C GLY A 330 21.67 -11.89 49.62
N ASP A 331 21.67 -13.23 49.77
CA ASP A 331 20.75 -14.12 50.51
C ASP A 331 19.46 -14.62 49.79
N VAL A 332 19.21 -15.90 49.45
CA VAL A 332 19.43 -17.26 50.04
C VAL A 332 18.32 -17.74 51.00
N GLU A 333 17.73 -18.90 50.65
CA GLU A 333 16.89 -19.86 51.42
C GLU A 333 15.45 -19.46 51.81
N HIS A 334 14.41 -20.34 51.82
CA HIS A 334 14.36 -21.78 52.11
C HIS A 334 12.98 -22.42 51.71
N GLY A 335 12.96 -23.76 51.52
CA GLY A 335 11.77 -24.65 51.59
C GLY A 335 11.32 -25.26 50.24
N ALA A 336 11.63 -26.49 49.79
CA ALA A 336 11.65 -27.85 50.37
C ALA A 336 10.27 -28.53 50.53
N GLY A 337 10.14 -29.76 49.99
CA GLY A 337 9.12 -30.77 50.32
C GLY A 337 8.29 -31.30 49.13
N GLU A 338 8.72 -32.40 48.48
CA GLU A 338 8.12 -33.76 48.56
C GLU A 338 6.83 -33.94 47.71
N GLY A 339 6.54 -35.02 46.97
CA GLY A 339 7.12 -36.35 46.78
C GLY A 339 6.07 -37.27 46.11
N GLY A 340 6.53 -38.37 45.48
CA GLY A 340 5.75 -39.61 45.22
C GLY A 340 4.92 -39.67 43.93
N THR A 341 5.27 -40.48 42.91
CA THR A 341 5.11 -41.95 42.73
C THR A 341 3.68 -42.48 42.53
N SER A 342 3.54 -43.26 41.45
CA SER A 342 2.61 -44.39 41.21
C SER A 342 1.12 -44.10 40.97
N ARG A 343 0.69 -44.20 39.70
CA ARG A 343 0.15 -45.40 39.05
C ARG A 343 -0.15 -45.13 37.59
#